data_AF-X1TM94-F1
#
_entry.id   AF-X1TM94-F1
#
_cell.length_a   1.000
_cell.length_b   1.000
_cell.length_c   1.000
_cell.angle_alpha   90.00
_cell.angle_beta   90.00
_cell.angle_gamma   90.00
#
_symmetry.space_group_name_H-M   'P 1'
#
loop_
_entity.id
_entity.type
_entity.pdbx_description
1 polymer ?
#
loop_
_entity_poly.entity_id
_entity_poly.type
_entity_poly.pdbx_seq_one_letter_code
_entity_poly.pdbx_strand_id
1 'polypeptide(L)' 'MTTQAQVQGLGEFARQGFTLEHPDDHVLLLMHEGEQIARFSQAGATQKALQRECAKHLRSGTRCQK' A
#
# COMPACT_ATOMS: atom_id res chain seq x y z
N MET A 1 -11.44 8.37 -7.27
CA MET A 1 -12.36 7.24 -6.96
C MET A 1 -11.53 5.98 -6.81
N THR A 2 -11.50 5.36 -5.63
CA THR A 2 -10.70 4.15 -5.40
C THR A 2 -11.32 3.00 -6.18
N THR A 3 -10.62 2.49 -7.19
CA THR A 3 -11.14 1.39 -7.99
C THR A 3 -11.22 0.16 -7.10
N GLN A 4 -12.36 -0.55 -7.15
CA GLN A 4 -12.57 -1.77 -6.36
C GLN A 4 -11.46 -2.81 -6.61
N ALA A 5 -10.79 -2.76 -7.76
CA ALA A 5 -9.62 -3.56 -8.11
C ALA A 5 -8.37 -3.25 -7.27
N GLN A 6 -8.15 -2.00 -6.86
CA GLN A 6 -7.04 -1.60 -5.99
C GLN A 6 -7.31 -2.00 -4.53
N VAL A 7 -8.55 -1.84 -4.06
CA VAL A 7 -8.98 -2.30 -2.73
C VAL A 7 -8.90 -3.83 -2.63
N GLN A 8 -9.40 -4.54 -3.64
CA GLN A 8 -9.25 -6.00 -3.73
C GLN A 8 -7.78 -6.41 -3.86
N GLY A 9 -6.95 -5.58 -4.47
CA GLY A 9 -5.52 -5.82 -4.63
C GLY A 9 -4.71 -5.75 -3.35
N LEU A 10 -5.14 -4.94 -2.38
CA LEU A 10 -4.61 -5.00 -1.03
C LEU A 10 -5.03 -6.29 -0.33
N GLY A 11 -6.25 -6.77 -0.54
CA GLY A 11 -6.72 -8.06 -0.01
C GLY A 11 -6.35 -8.26 1.47
N GLU A 12 -5.48 -9.24 1.74
CA GLU A 12 -4.99 -9.57 3.09
C GLU A 12 -4.16 -8.46 3.75
N PHE A 13 -3.47 -7.60 2.99
CA PHE A 13 -2.72 -6.47 3.53
C PHE A 13 -3.64 -5.39 4.11
N ALA A 14 -4.86 -5.24 3.60
CA ALA A 14 -5.84 -4.34 4.21
C ALA A 14 -6.17 -4.76 5.65
N ARG A 15 -6.13 -6.06 5.95
CA ARG A 15 -6.35 -6.59 7.31
C ARG A 15 -5.14 -6.38 8.24
N GLN A 16 -3.98 -6.10 7.67
CA GLN A 16 -2.74 -5.81 8.42
C GLN A 16 -2.56 -4.31 8.69
N GLY A 17 -3.57 -3.48 8.41
CA GLY A 17 -3.54 -2.05 8.64
C GLY A 17 -3.06 -1.22 7.45
N PHE A 18 -2.87 -1.84 6.27
CA PHE A 18 -2.53 -1.09 5.06
C PHE A 18 -3.79 -0.46 4.47
N THR A 19 -3.69 0.82 4.11
CA THR A 19 -4.74 1.59 3.46
C THR A 19 -4.20 2.27 2.21
N LEU A 20 -5.06 2.53 1.23
CA LEU A 20 -4.71 3.30 0.04
C LEU A 20 -5.50 4.59 0.05
N GLU A 21 -4.78 5.71 0.02
CA GLU A 21 -5.35 7.04 -0.14
C GLU A 21 -5.10 7.58 -1.55
N HIS A 22 -6.04 8.40 -2.02
CA HIS A 22 -6.02 9.04 -3.32
C HIS A 22 -6.02 10.55 -3.14
N PRO A 23 -4.88 11.17 -2.86
CA PRO A 23 -4.82 12.63 -2.75
C PRO A 23 -4.99 13.33 -4.10
N ASP A 24 -4.73 12.63 -5.21
CA ASP A 24 -4.70 13.20 -6.56
C ASP A 24 -5.13 12.16 -7.61
N ASP A 25 -5.63 12.61 -8.77
CA ASP A 25 -6.18 11.72 -9.82
C ASP A 25 -5.15 10.74 -10.38
N HIS A 26 -3.86 11.08 -10.29
CA HIS A 26 -2.75 10.26 -10.78
C HIS A 26 -1.89 9.67 -9.68
N VAL A 27 -2.23 9.85 -8.41
CA VAL A 27 -1.38 9.49 -7.27
C VAL A 27 -2.14 8.65 -6.25
N LEU A 28 -1.43 7.64 -5.76
CA LEU A 28 -1.86 6.69 -4.76
C LEU A 28 -0.86 6.68 -3.62
N LEU A 29 -1.33 6.90 -2.41
CA LEU A 29 -0.52 6.78 -1.21
C LEU A 29 -0.87 5.48 -0.52
N LEU A 30 0.13 4.61 -0.38
CA LEU A 30 0.05 3.44 0.47
C LEU A 30 0.39 3.87 1.88
N MET A 31 -0.61 3.80 2.73
CA MET A 31 -0.57 4.10 4.15
C MET A 31 -0.55 2.79 4.94
N HIS A 32 0.06 2.77 6.12
CA HIS A 32 0.03 1.66 7.07
C HIS A 32 -0.05 2.25 8.49
N GLU A 33 -1.09 1.90 9.23
CA GLU A 33 -1.31 2.40 10.62
C GLU A 33 -1.25 3.94 10.77
N GLY A 34 -1.53 4.69 9.70
CA GLY A 34 -1.48 6.16 9.70
C GLY A 34 -0.15 6.75 9.25
N GLU A 35 0.82 5.93 8.84
CA GLU A 35 2.08 6.36 8.23
C GLU A 35 2.11 6.11 6.72
N GLN A 36 2.66 7.06 5.96
CA GLN A 36 2.83 6.91 4.52
C GLN A 36 4.03 6.01 4.22
N ILE A 37 3.75 4.78 3.79
CA ILE A 37 4.76 3.78 3.42
C ILE A 37 5.38 4.10 2.07
N ALA A 38 4.52 4.38 1.08
CA ALA A 38 4.94 4.53 -0.30
C ALA A 38 3.95 5.37 -1.11
N ARG A 39 4.47 6.01 -2.16
CA ARG A 39 3.68 6.71 -3.16
C ARG A 39 3.77 5.98 -4.49
N PHE A 40 2.61 5.67 -5.06
CA PHE A 40 2.44 5.10 -6.38
C PHE A 40 1.77 6.11 -7.30
N SER A 41 2.05 6.01 -8.59
CA SER A 41 1.20 6.63 -9.60
C SER A 41 0.03 5.71 -9.92
N GLN A 42 -1.11 6.23 -10.38
CA GLN A 42 -2.28 5.43 -10.77
C GLN A 42 -1.92 4.30 -11.74
N ALA A 43 -1.05 4.57 -12.72
CA ALA A 43 -0.53 3.57 -13.66
C ALA A 43 0.45 2.56 -13.02
N GLY A 44 1.15 2.96 -11.95
CA GLY A 44 2.13 2.13 -11.23
C GLY A 44 1.54 1.33 -10.07
N ALA A 45 0.36 1.71 -9.59
CA ALA A 45 -0.36 1.07 -8.49
C ALA A 45 -1.07 -0.22 -8.93
N THR A 46 -0.33 -1.07 -9.62
CA THR A 46 -0.75 -2.41 -9.97
C THR A 46 -0.72 -3.29 -8.73
N GLN A 47 -1.58 -4.32 -8.69
CA GLN A 47 -1.64 -5.30 -7.59
C GLN A 47 -0.25 -5.84 -7.22
N LYS A 48 0.54 -6.21 -8.23
CA LYS A 48 1.86 -6.79 -8.05
C LYS A 48 2.88 -5.80 -7.47
N ALA A 49 2.78 -4.52 -7.81
CA ALA A 49 3.65 -3.48 -7.26
C ALA A 49 3.27 -3.16 -5.81
N LEU A 50 1.98 -3.03 -5.52
CA LEU A 50 1.45 -2.81 -4.17
C LEU A 50 1.85 -3.96 -3.23
N GLN A 51 1.58 -5.21 -3.61
CA GLN A 51 1.94 -6.38 -2.81
C GLN A 51 3.45 -6.50 -2.59
N ARG A 52 4.27 -6.13 -3.60
CA ARG A 52 5.73 -6.14 -3.47
C ARG A 52 6.19 -5.15 -2.40
N GLU A 53 5.70 -3.92 -2.42
CA GLU A 53 6.08 -2.95 -1.40
C GLU A 53 5.47 -3.25 -0.04
N CYS A 54 4.21 -3.73 0.06
CA CYS A 54 3.66 -4.21 1.33
C CYS A 54 4.53 -5.32 1.92
N ALA A 55 4.91 -6.33 1.12
CA ALA A 55 5.75 -7.44 1.56
C ALA A 55 7.18 -6.99 1.92
N LYS A 56 7.73 -6.02 1.21
CA LYS A 56 9.04 -5.44 1.53
C LYS A 56 8.98 -4.64 2.83
N HIS A 57 7.91 -3.86 3.03
CA HIS A 57 7.71 -3.09 4.24
C HIS A 57 7.51 -4.02 5.44
N LEU A 58 6.69 -5.07 5.32
CA LEU A 58 6.52 -6.08 6.39
C LEU A 58 7.82 -6.81 6.73
N ARG A 59 8.65 -7.17 5.73
CA ARG A 59 9.96 -7.77 5.99
C ARG A 59 10.92 -6.81 6.68
N SER A 60 10.88 -5.53 6.27
CA SER A 60 11.69 -4.47 6.88
C SER A 60 11.14 -4.04 8.25
N GLY A 61 9.86 -4.29 8.51
CA GLY A 61 9.12 -4.10 9.74
C GLY A 61 9.24 -5.26 10.74
N THR A 62 10.10 -6.26 10.46
CA THR A 62 10.64 -7.11 11.54
C THR A 62 11.51 -6.21 12.39
N ARG A 63 10.88 -5.55 13.36
CA ARG A 63 11.44 -4.63 14.35
C ARG A 63 12.93 -4.95 14.57
N CYS A 64 13.83 -4.11 14.06
CA CYS A 64 15.22 -4.12 14.52
C CYS A 64 15.22 -3.52 15.94
N GLN A 65 14.77 -4.32 16.90
CA GLN A 65 15.18 -4.20 18.29
C GLN A 65 16.11 -5.39 18.54
N LYS A 66 17.42 -5.12 18.54
CA LYS A 66 18.37 -5.58 19.55
C LYS A 66 19.52 -4.58 19.60
#